data_AF-A0AAD5JMP9-F1
#
_entry.id   AF-A0AAD5JMP9-F1
#
_cell.length_a   1.000
_cell.length_b   1.000
_cell.length_c   1.000
_cell.angle_alpha   90.00
_cell.angle_beta   90.00
_cell.angle_gamma   90.00
#
_symmetry.space_group_name_H-M   'P 1'
#
loop_
_entity.id
_entity.type
_entity.pdbx_description
1 polymer ?
#
loop_
_entity_poly.entity_id
_entity_poly.type
_entity_poly.pdbx_seq_one_letter_code
_entity_poly.pdbx_strand_id
1 'polypeptide(L)'
;MNQLDASINDISRQNQEIKHRIKALGPYCNSGSDMKIRKTQANRVRQEFVQAIQKFQDMERGYAKKYRQRVERQIRIVKPNATEEEIDQIIGSDQQNQIFAQNLMNSNRSGQANAILSEVQTRHDDIKKIERALLDLHQLFEDMQTLVEYQGQTLDQIEDYTNGAVDDIEKGVKHTDEAIKIAKRTRAKKWCCFFIFLIIIIVTAFLIWWFGFNHKGVGNNP
;
A
#
# COMPACT_ATOMS: atom_id res chain seq x y z
N MET A 1 -23.23 17.37 18.05
CA MET A 1 -21.90 17.31 17.41
C MET A 1 -22.10 17.21 15.92
N ASN A 2 -21.49 18.10 15.13
CA ASN A 2 -21.65 18.12 13.69
C ASN A 2 -20.92 16.92 13.06
N GLN A 3 -21.49 16.27 12.05
CA GLN A 3 -20.89 15.11 11.34
C GLN A 3 -19.47 15.40 10.81
N LEU A 4 -19.19 16.67 10.50
CA LEU A 4 -17.87 17.14 10.08
C LEU A 4 -16.81 16.97 11.18
N ASP A 5 -17.15 17.31 12.42
CA ASP A 5 -16.22 17.21 13.56
C ASP A 5 -15.88 15.74 13.86
N ALA A 6 -16.89 14.86 13.76
CA ALA A 6 -16.69 13.42 13.90
C ALA A 6 -15.76 12.89 12.81
N SER A 7 -15.98 13.30 11.55
CA SER A 7 -15.16 12.86 10.41
C SER A 7 -13.72 13.34 10.51
N ILE A 8 -13.48 14.60 10.93
CA ILE A 8 -12.13 15.15 11.10
C ILE A 8 -11.37 14.41 12.21
N ASN A 9 -12.04 14.15 13.34
CA ASN A 9 -11.43 13.39 14.44
C ASN A 9 -11.12 11.95 14.03
N ASP A 10 -12.02 11.30 13.28
CA ASP A 10 -11.78 9.94 12.76
C ASP A 10 -10.62 9.91 11.77
N ILE A 11 -10.52 10.89 10.86
CA ILE A 11 -9.39 11.02 9.92
C ILE A 11 -8.08 11.23 10.69
N SER A 12 -8.06 12.12 11.68
CA SER A 12 -6.85 12.34 12.50
C SER A 12 -6.45 11.05 13.23
N ARG A 13 -7.41 10.32 13.81
CA ARG A 13 -7.16 9.03 14.46
C ARG A 13 -6.57 7.99 13.51
N GLN A 14 -7.17 7.83 12.32
CA GLN A 14 -6.70 6.89 11.30
C GLN A 14 -5.30 7.25 10.83
N ASN A 15 -5.03 8.54 10.61
CA ASN A 15 -3.72 9.02 10.19
C ASN A 15 -2.64 8.72 11.24
N GLN A 16 -2.93 8.97 12.53
CA GLN A 16 -2.01 8.61 13.62
C GLN A 16 -1.79 7.09 13.70
N GLU A 17 -2.85 6.28 13.55
CA GLU A 17 -2.74 4.83 13.55
C GLU A 17 -1.85 4.32 12.40
N ILE A 18 -2.06 4.82 11.18
CA ILE A 18 -1.25 4.46 10.01
C ILE A 18 0.22 4.87 10.25
N LYS A 19 0.46 6.08 10.75
CA LYS A 19 1.80 6.54 11.15
C LYS A 19 2.45 5.59 12.16
N HIS A 20 1.75 5.19 13.21
CA HIS A 20 2.27 4.25 14.22
C HIS A 20 2.59 2.89 13.62
N ARG A 21 1.72 2.34 12.77
CA ARG A 21 1.96 1.07 12.06
C ARG A 21 3.19 1.16 11.16
N ILE A 22 3.34 2.25 10.39
CA ILE A 22 4.51 2.46 9.52
C ILE A 22 5.80 2.61 10.34
N LYS A 23 5.76 3.30 11.49
CA LYS A 23 6.91 3.39 12.40
C LYS A 23 7.24 2.02 13.02
N ALA A 24 6.24 1.26 13.42
CA ALA A 24 6.41 -0.08 13.97
C ALA A 24 7.05 -1.05 12.96
N LEU A 25 6.76 -0.91 11.66
CA LEU A 25 7.40 -1.73 10.62
C LEU A 25 8.91 -1.54 10.54
N GLY A 26 9.47 -0.41 10.97
CA GLY A 26 10.91 -0.12 10.90
C GLY A 26 11.77 -1.21 11.57
N PRO A 27 11.60 -1.47 12.89
CA PRO A 27 12.33 -2.51 13.61
C PRO A 27 12.14 -3.93 13.06
N TYR A 28 10.92 -4.29 12.63
CA TYR A 28 10.62 -5.65 12.12
C TYR A 28 11.22 -5.94 10.74
N CYS A 29 11.68 -4.92 10.02
CA CYS A 29 12.32 -5.07 8.71
C CYS A 29 13.82 -5.35 8.79
N ASN A 30 14.42 -5.53 9.98
CA ASN A 30 15.86 -5.67 10.17
C ASN A 30 16.35 -7.12 10.42
N SER A 31 15.49 -8.13 10.27
CA SER A 31 15.88 -9.52 10.59
C SER A 31 15.16 -10.56 9.71
N GLY A 32 15.86 -11.64 9.37
CA GLY A 32 15.33 -12.80 8.63
C GLY A 32 15.71 -12.84 7.14
N SER A 33 15.45 -13.98 6.49
CA SER A 33 15.71 -14.21 5.06
C SER A 33 14.99 -13.23 4.14
N ASP A 34 13.80 -12.75 4.54
CA ASP A 34 12.94 -11.89 3.70
C ASP A 34 13.08 -10.40 4.05
N MET A 35 14.16 -10.02 4.74
CA MET A 35 14.44 -8.66 5.21
C MET A 35 14.26 -7.61 4.10
N LYS A 36 14.80 -7.88 2.91
CA LYS A 36 14.75 -6.97 1.75
C LYS A 36 13.33 -6.84 1.18
N ILE A 37 12.57 -7.93 1.13
CA ILE A 37 11.17 -7.93 0.65
C ILE A 37 10.30 -7.10 1.61
N ARG A 38 10.43 -7.32 2.92
CA ARG A 38 9.68 -6.57 3.95
C ARG A 38 10.04 -5.08 3.93
N LYS A 39 11.33 -4.75 3.80
CA LYS A 39 11.80 -3.37 3.66
C LYS A 39 11.20 -2.68 2.43
N THR A 40 11.16 -3.37 1.29
CA THR A 40 10.57 -2.87 0.04
C THR A 40 9.07 -2.57 0.21
N GLN A 41 8.32 -3.52 0.76
CA GLN A 41 6.88 -3.36 1.00
C GLN A 41 6.61 -2.21 1.98
N ALA A 42 7.36 -2.13 3.09
CA ALA A 42 7.23 -1.05 4.06
C ALA A 42 7.55 0.32 3.44
N ASN A 43 8.52 0.39 2.52
CA ASN A 43 8.88 1.61 1.81
C ASN A 43 7.82 2.05 0.83
N ARG A 44 7.24 1.11 0.08
CA ARG A 44 6.12 1.38 -0.81
C ARG A 44 4.94 1.97 -0.04
N VAL A 45 4.54 1.32 1.06
CA VAL A 45 3.44 1.82 1.92
C VAL A 45 3.75 3.21 2.46
N ARG A 46 5.00 3.47 2.88
CA ARG A 46 5.42 4.80 3.34
C ARG A 46 5.31 5.86 2.23
N GLN A 47 5.77 5.57 1.02
CA GLN A 47 5.66 6.49 -0.12
C GLN A 47 4.20 6.75 -0.50
N GLU A 48 3.37 5.72 -0.57
CA GLU A 48 1.93 5.86 -0.86
C GLU A 48 1.24 6.72 0.21
N PHE A 49 1.62 6.57 1.48
CA PHE A 49 1.08 7.39 2.57
C PHE A 49 1.50 8.87 2.44
N VAL A 50 2.78 9.16 2.19
CA VAL A 50 3.27 10.53 1.92
C VAL A 50 2.52 11.18 0.76
N GLN A 51 2.33 10.44 -0.34
CA GLN A 51 1.56 10.93 -1.48
C GLN A 51 0.08 11.19 -1.13
N ALA A 52 -0.54 10.35 -0.29
CA ALA A 52 -1.91 10.56 0.15
C ALA A 52 -2.05 11.82 1.01
N ILE A 53 -1.11 12.07 1.93
CA ILE A 53 -1.08 13.29 2.76
C ILE A 53 -0.91 14.53 1.90
N GLN A 54 -0.01 14.50 0.92
CA GLN A 54 0.20 15.60 -0.03
C GLN A 54 -1.10 15.94 -0.78
N LYS A 55 -1.77 14.93 -1.33
CA LYS A 55 -3.07 15.11 -2.02
C LYS A 55 -4.12 15.69 -1.09
N PHE A 56 -4.15 15.25 0.17
CA PHE A 56 -5.11 15.74 1.14
C PHE A 56 -4.82 17.21 1.52
N GLN A 57 -3.56 17.58 1.72
CA GLN A 57 -3.15 18.99 1.93
C GLN A 57 -3.55 19.88 0.76
N ASP A 58 -3.38 19.42 -0.48
CA ASP A 58 -3.77 20.19 -1.68
C ASP A 58 -5.31 20.35 -1.78
N MET A 59 -6.07 19.31 -1.42
CA MET A 59 -7.54 19.40 -1.33
C MET A 59 -7.98 20.39 -0.26
N GLU A 60 -7.40 20.35 0.94
CA GLU A 60 -7.70 21.27 2.03
C GLU A 60 -7.38 22.73 1.66
N ARG A 61 -6.22 22.98 1.04
CA ARG A 61 -5.86 24.31 0.50
C ARG A 61 -6.86 24.78 -0.55
N GLY A 62 -7.28 23.89 -1.45
CA GLY A 62 -8.32 24.17 -2.44
C GLY A 62 -9.66 24.51 -1.81
N TYR A 63 -10.05 23.81 -0.74
CA TYR A 63 -11.25 24.09 0.04
C TYR A 63 -11.16 25.45 0.73
N ALA A 64 -10.06 25.74 1.42
CA ALA A 64 -9.81 27.04 2.06
C ALA A 64 -9.91 28.21 1.05
N LYS A 65 -9.37 28.04 -0.16
CA LYS A 65 -9.48 29.05 -1.23
C LYS A 65 -10.92 29.27 -1.69
N LYS A 66 -11.66 28.19 -2.00
CA LYS A 66 -13.07 28.28 -2.41
C LYS A 66 -13.93 28.89 -1.32
N TYR A 67 -13.64 28.52 -0.08
CA TYR A 67 -14.29 29.06 1.09
C TYR A 67 -14.07 30.59 1.19
N ARG A 68 -12.82 31.05 1.07
CA ARG A 68 -12.48 32.48 1.16
C ARG A 68 -13.29 33.30 0.14
N GLN A 69 -13.38 32.79 -1.08
CA GLN A 69 -14.17 33.42 -2.15
C GLN A 69 -15.67 33.49 -1.83
N ARG A 70 -16.23 32.54 -1.08
CA ARG A 70 -17.64 32.57 -0.67
C ARG A 70 -17.88 33.64 0.40
N VAL A 71 -17.03 33.69 1.42
CA VAL A 71 -17.13 34.71 2.49
C VAL A 71 -16.92 36.11 1.93
N GLU A 72 -15.95 36.28 1.05
CA GLU A 72 -15.71 37.54 0.35
C GLU A 72 -16.96 38.04 -0.40
N ARG A 73 -17.63 37.16 -1.16
CA ARG A 73 -18.89 37.52 -1.83
C ARG A 73 -19.96 37.96 -0.83
N GLN A 74 -20.09 37.26 0.29
CA GLN A 74 -21.06 37.59 1.33
C GLN A 74 -20.77 38.95 1.99
N ILE A 75 -19.50 39.26 2.23
CA ILE A 75 -19.05 40.57 2.73
C ILE A 75 -19.36 41.66 1.71
N ARG A 76 -19.06 41.44 0.42
CA ARG A 76 -19.30 42.43 -0.64
C ARG A 76 -20.78 42.71 -0.90
N ILE A 77 -21.70 41.78 -0.60
CA ILE A 77 -23.16 42.03 -0.65
C ILE A 77 -23.56 43.14 0.34
N VAL A 78 -22.90 43.18 1.50
CA VAL A 78 -23.16 44.15 2.57
C VAL A 78 -22.35 45.43 2.36
N LYS A 79 -21.05 45.29 2.08
CA LYS A 79 -20.10 46.39 1.89
C LYS A 79 -19.45 46.25 0.51
N PRO A 80 -20.08 46.80 -0.55
CA PRO A 80 -19.60 46.66 -1.93
C PRO A 80 -18.18 47.21 -2.17
N ASN A 81 -17.79 48.21 -1.37
CA ASN A 81 -16.50 48.91 -1.47
C ASN A 81 -15.45 48.39 -0.48
N ALA A 82 -15.61 47.18 0.07
CA ALA A 82 -14.63 46.58 0.97
C ALA A 82 -13.32 46.30 0.21
N THR A 83 -12.18 46.72 0.77
CA THR A 83 -10.86 46.42 0.20
C THR A 83 -10.43 44.98 0.49
N GLU A 84 -9.45 44.45 -0.24
CA GLU A 84 -8.90 43.12 0.05
C GLU A 84 -8.32 43.06 1.47
N GLU A 85 -7.61 44.09 1.93
CA GLU A 85 -7.09 44.10 3.31
C GLU A 85 -8.20 44.07 4.36
N GLU A 86 -9.33 44.77 4.13
CA GLU A 86 -10.47 44.71 5.04
C GLU A 86 -11.10 43.31 5.05
N ILE A 87 -11.22 42.66 3.89
CA ILE A 87 -11.72 41.29 3.78
C ILE A 87 -10.77 40.32 4.50
N ASP A 88 -9.46 40.51 4.36
CA ASP A 88 -8.44 39.74 5.06
C ASP A 88 -8.51 39.89 6.57
N GLN A 89 -8.63 41.13 7.06
CA GLN A 89 -8.78 41.40 8.48
C GLN A 89 -10.06 40.79 9.04
N ILE A 90 -11.16 40.85 8.28
CA ILE A 90 -12.42 40.22 8.67
C ILE A 90 -12.22 38.71 8.73
N ILE A 91 -11.64 38.06 7.72
CA ILE A 91 -11.49 36.59 7.69
C ILE A 91 -10.44 36.06 8.69
N GLY A 92 -9.35 36.80 8.91
CA GLY A 92 -8.19 36.37 9.68
C GLY A 92 -8.21 36.75 11.17
N SER A 93 -9.12 37.62 11.61
CA SER A 93 -9.20 38.01 13.02
C SER A 93 -10.12 37.09 13.83
N ASP A 94 -9.68 36.66 15.00
CA ASP A 94 -10.55 35.98 15.98
C ASP A 94 -11.70 36.88 16.48
N GLN A 95 -11.55 38.20 16.31
CA GLN A 95 -12.55 39.22 16.62
C GLN A 95 -13.44 39.60 15.42
N GLN A 96 -13.43 38.79 14.35
CA GLN A 96 -14.27 38.93 13.14
C GLN A 96 -15.73 39.28 13.47
N ASN A 97 -16.28 38.64 14.50
CA ASN A 97 -17.67 38.82 14.93
C ASN A 97 -17.95 40.25 15.39
N GLN A 98 -17.01 40.91 16.08
CA GLN A 98 -17.21 42.26 16.62
C GLN A 98 -17.07 43.32 15.52
N ILE A 99 -16.04 43.21 14.68
CA ILE A 99 -15.78 44.18 13.60
C ILE A 99 -16.88 44.09 12.53
N PHE A 100 -17.31 42.87 12.18
CA PHE A 100 -18.37 42.69 11.19
C PHE A 100 -19.74 43.08 11.74
N ALA A 101 -20.09 42.70 12.98
CA ALA A 101 -21.36 43.11 13.60
C ALA A 101 -21.46 44.63 13.79
N GLN A 102 -20.36 45.30 14.17
CA GLN A 102 -20.36 46.75 14.38
C GLN A 102 -20.47 47.53 13.06
N ASN A 103 -19.82 47.05 11.99
CA ASN A 103 -19.98 47.62 10.65
C ASN A 103 -21.38 47.36 10.06
N LEU A 104 -21.98 46.22 10.38
CA LEU A 104 -23.34 45.88 9.98
C LEU A 104 -24.40 46.72 10.69
N MET A 105 -24.25 46.97 11.99
CA MET A 105 -25.17 47.79 12.78
C MET A 105 -25.21 49.25 12.33
N ASN A 106 -24.11 49.77 11.78
CA ASN A 106 -24.06 51.12 11.21
C ASN A 106 -24.73 51.22 9.84
N SER A 107 -25.03 50.10 9.18
CA SER A 107 -25.75 50.07 7.90
C SER A 107 -27.25 49.85 8.15
N ASN A 108 -28.13 50.59 7.47
CA ASN A 108 -29.61 50.51 7.60
C ASN A 108 -30.25 49.15 7.19
N ARG A 109 -29.48 48.04 7.17
CA ARG A 109 -29.86 46.69 6.69
C ARG A 109 -29.85 45.63 7.81
N SER A 110 -30.18 46.05 9.04
CA SER A 110 -30.14 45.24 10.28
C SER A 110 -30.79 43.85 10.19
N GLY A 111 -31.86 43.67 9.40
CA GLY A 111 -32.54 42.36 9.26
C GLY A 111 -31.75 41.28 8.50
N GLN A 112 -31.07 41.64 7.41
CA GLN A 112 -30.23 40.70 6.62
C GLN A 112 -28.83 40.53 7.22
N ALA A 113 -28.39 41.52 7.99
CA ALA A 113 -27.10 41.53 8.67
C ALA A 113 -26.90 40.32 9.60
N ASN A 114 -27.90 39.98 10.41
CA ASN A 114 -27.78 38.89 11.39
C ASN A 114 -27.65 37.51 10.74
N ALA A 115 -28.39 37.27 9.64
CA ALA A 115 -28.30 36.01 8.90
C ALA A 115 -26.91 35.86 8.24
N ILE A 116 -26.40 36.94 7.66
CA ILE A 116 -25.07 36.95 7.03
C ILE A 116 -23.96 36.82 8.08
N LEU A 117 -24.08 37.47 9.23
CA LEU A 117 -23.14 37.34 10.36
C LEU A 117 -23.08 35.89 10.86
N SER A 118 -24.24 35.25 11.07
CA SER A 118 -24.31 33.84 11.47
C SER A 118 -23.69 32.90 10.45
N GLU A 119 -23.91 33.16 9.16
CA GLU A 119 -23.28 32.40 8.08
C GLU A 119 -21.76 32.59 8.10
N VAL A 120 -21.27 33.83 8.16
CA VAL A 120 -19.83 34.14 8.24
C VAL A 120 -19.18 33.50 9.47
N GLN A 121 -19.86 33.48 10.61
CA GLN A 121 -19.37 32.86 11.84
C GLN A 121 -19.27 31.34 11.73
N THR A 122 -20.35 30.67 11.28
CA THR A 122 -20.35 29.21 11.04
C THR A 122 -19.21 28.83 10.10
N ARG A 123 -19.02 29.65 9.08
CA ARG A 123 -17.96 29.50 8.10
C ARG A 123 -16.59 29.67 8.77
N HIS A 124 -16.38 30.67 9.63
CA HIS A 124 -15.09 30.90 10.27
C HIS A 124 -14.66 29.68 11.12
N ASP A 125 -15.62 29.11 11.85
CA ASP A 125 -15.38 27.87 12.61
C ASP A 125 -14.94 26.71 11.71
N ASP A 126 -15.47 26.61 10.49
CA ASP A 126 -15.02 25.63 9.50
C ASP A 126 -13.57 25.89 9.05
N ILE A 127 -13.12 27.14 8.86
CA ILE A 127 -11.70 27.44 8.53
C ILE A 127 -10.80 26.96 9.65
N LYS A 128 -11.13 27.27 10.90
CA LYS A 128 -10.32 26.87 12.05
C LYS A 128 -10.14 25.36 12.12
N LYS A 129 -11.14 24.60 11.68
CA LYS A 129 -11.03 23.14 11.58
C LYS A 129 -10.09 22.71 10.46
N ILE A 130 -10.17 23.34 9.29
CA ILE A 130 -9.25 23.11 8.16
C ILE A 130 -7.81 23.44 8.58
N GLU A 131 -7.59 24.55 9.28
CA GLU A 131 -6.27 24.96 9.78
C GLU A 131 -5.68 23.92 10.73
N ARG A 132 -6.48 23.46 11.71
CA ARG A 132 -6.07 22.37 12.62
C ARG A 132 -5.73 21.10 11.86
N ALA A 133 -6.56 20.70 10.90
CA ALA A 133 -6.30 19.52 10.08
C ALA A 133 -5.01 19.68 9.26
N LEU A 134 -4.76 20.85 8.67
CA LEU A 134 -3.52 21.16 7.95
C LEU A 134 -2.28 21.09 8.84
N LEU A 135 -2.35 21.59 10.07
CA LEU A 135 -1.27 21.49 11.04
C LEU A 135 -0.97 20.02 11.41
N ASP A 136 -2.01 19.23 11.68
CA ASP A 136 -1.87 17.80 11.98
C ASP A 136 -1.20 17.04 10.82
N LEU A 137 -1.63 17.31 9.60
CA LEU A 137 -1.07 16.70 8.39
C LEU A 137 0.37 17.14 8.14
N HIS A 138 0.68 18.41 8.38
CA HIS A 138 2.03 18.92 8.21
C HIS A 138 2.98 18.23 9.19
N GLN A 139 2.61 18.13 10.46
CA GLN A 139 3.39 17.39 11.45
C GLN A 139 3.60 15.93 11.02
N LEU A 140 2.55 15.30 10.49
CA LEU A 140 2.61 13.92 10.04
C LEU A 140 3.43 13.75 8.75
N PHE A 141 3.44 14.75 7.86
CA PHE A 141 4.30 14.82 6.69
C PHE A 141 5.78 14.91 7.07
N GLU A 142 6.15 15.83 7.97
CA GLU A 142 7.52 15.98 8.50
C GLU A 142 8.01 14.68 9.16
N ASP A 143 7.14 14.08 10.00
CA ASP A 143 7.40 12.78 10.63
C ASP A 143 7.68 11.66 9.63
N MET A 144 7.07 11.71 8.43
CA MET A 144 7.27 10.70 7.39
C MET A 144 8.45 11.01 6.47
N GLN A 145 8.73 12.28 6.17
CA GLN A 145 9.89 12.68 5.37
C GLN A 145 11.20 12.23 6.00
N THR A 146 11.35 12.42 7.31
CA THR A 146 12.53 11.94 8.06
C THR A 146 12.74 10.42 7.95
N LEU A 147 11.66 9.63 7.80
CA LEU A 147 11.74 8.17 7.61
C LEU A 147 12.03 7.76 6.15
N VAL A 148 11.74 8.63 5.18
CA VAL A 148 11.98 8.40 3.75
C VAL A 148 13.41 8.78 3.36
N GLU A 149 13.95 9.91 3.87
CA GLU A 149 15.32 10.37 3.57
C GLU A 149 16.39 9.35 3.96
N TYR A 150 16.19 8.63 5.06
CA TYR A 150 17.13 7.59 5.52
C TYR A 150 17.24 6.38 4.56
N GLN A 151 16.41 6.29 3.52
CA GLN A 151 16.28 5.07 2.70
C GLN A 151 16.51 5.27 1.19
N GLY A 152 16.85 6.49 0.76
CA GLY A 152 17.10 6.83 -0.65
C GLY A 152 18.20 6.02 -1.35
N GLN A 153 19.13 5.42 -0.61
CA GLN A 153 20.20 4.58 -1.18
C GLN A 153 19.86 3.09 -1.36
N THR A 154 18.70 2.59 -0.86
CA THR A 154 18.37 1.15 -0.96
C THR A 154 17.41 0.83 -2.12
N LEU A 155 16.86 1.82 -2.83
CA LEU A 155 15.85 1.57 -3.88
C LEU A 155 16.48 1.03 -5.18
N ASP A 156 17.67 1.49 -5.56
CA ASP A 156 18.39 1.03 -6.76
C ASP A 156 18.74 -0.47 -6.72
N GLN A 157 18.91 -1.06 -5.53
CA GLN A 157 19.21 -2.49 -5.41
C GLN A 157 17.97 -3.39 -5.57
N ILE A 158 16.74 -2.85 -5.57
CA ILE A 158 15.50 -3.65 -5.56
C ILE A 158 15.07 -4.05 -6.98
N GLU A 159 15.37 -3.23 -7.97
CA GLU A 159 15.12 -3.54 -9.39
C GLU A 159 15.91 -4.80 -9.81
N ASP A 160 17.16 -4.93 -9.32
CA ASP A 160 18.02 -6.09 -9.53
C ASP A 160 17.49 -7.40 -8.90
N TYR A 161 16.82 -7.36 -7.75
CA TYR A 161 16.32 -8.58 -7.08
C TYR A 161 14.93 -9.03 -7.56
N THR A 162 14.09 -8.13 -8.08
CA THR A 162 12.84 -8.54 -8.73
C THR A 162 13.16 -9.36 -9.99
N ASN A 163 14.22 -8.99 -10.71
CA ASN A 163 14.79 -9.80 -11.79
C ASN A 163 15.32 -11.15 -11.27
N GLY A 164 16.02 -11.16 -10.13
CA GLY A 164 16.55 -12.39 -9.52
C GLY A 164 15.46 -13.39 -9.06
N ALA A 165 14.38 -12.92 -8.45
CA ALA A 165 13.29 -13.79 -8.01
C ALA A 165 12.48 -14.38 -9.19
N VAL A 166 12.32 -13.62 -10.27
CA VAL A 166 11.75 -14.12 -11.52
C VAL A 166 12.67 -15.17 -12.15
N ASP A 167 13.99 -14.94 -12.16
CA ASP A 167 14.99 -15.89 -12.64
C ASP A 167 15.04 -17.18 -11.79
N ASP A 168 14.90 -17.09 -10.47
CA ASP A 168 14.83 -18.26 -9.58
C ASP A 168 13.55 -19.09 -9.79
N ILE A 169 12.41 -18.44 -10.06
CA ILE A 169 11.16 -19.11 -10.43
C ILE A 169 11.32 -19.78 -11.81
N GLU A 170 11.94 -19.11 -12.78
CA GLU A 170 12.19 -19.67 -14.11
C GLU A 170 13.11 -20.90 -14.05
N LYS A 171 14.20 -20.82 -13.26
CA LYS A 171 15.09 -21.95 -12.98
C LYS A 171 14.37 -23.08 -12.26
N GLY A 172 13.52 -22.76 -11.28
CA GLY A 172 12.68 -23.74 -10.58
C GLY A 172 11.77 -24.52 -11.54
N VAL A 173 11.09 -23.82 -12.46
CA VAL A 173 10.25 -24.45 -13.50
C VAL A 173 11.09 -25.36 -14.40
N LYS A 174 12.26 -24.90 -14.87
CA LYS A 174 13.17 -25.72 -15.70
C LYS A 174 13.63 -26.99 -14.98
N HIS A 175 14.01 -26.89 -13.71
CA HIS A 175 14.42 -28.06 -12.92
C HIS A 175 13.27 -29.05 -12.68
N THR A 176 12.03 -28.58 -12.51
CA THR A 176 10.87 -29.48 -12.42
C THR A 176 10.59 -30.22 -13.74
N ASP A 177 10.73 -29.53 -14.87
CA ASP A 177 10.58 -30.15 -16.20
C ASP A 177 11.68 -31.18 -16.49
N GLU A 178 12.92 -30.88 -16.13
CA GLU A 178 14.03 -31.82 -16.23
C GLU A 178 13.84 -33.02 -15.30
N ALA A 179 13.39 -32.80 -14.06
CA ALA A 179 13.10 -33.88 -13.12
C ALA A 179 12.00 -34.81 -13.65
N ILE A 180 10.95 -34.28 -14.29
CA ILE A 180 9.90 -35.08 -14.93
C ILE A 180 10.47 -35.90 -16.10
N LYS A 181 11.33 -35.30 -16.94
CA LYS A 181 12.00 -36.00 -18.06
C LYS A 181 12.91 -37.13 -17.56
N ILE A 182 13.70 -36.87 -16.52
CA ILE A 182 14.59 -37.87 -15.90
C ILE A 182 13.76 -38.98 -15.25
N ALA A 183 12.69 -38.66 -14.52
CA ALA A 183 11.81 -39.64 -13.89
C ALA A 183 11.16 -40.58 -14.92
N LYS A 184 10.67 -40.04 -16.06
CA LYS A 184 10.11 -40.86 -17.16
C LYS A 184 11.14 -41.81 -17.76
N ARG A 185 12.36 -41.33 -18.05
CA ARG A 185 13.45 -42.16 -18.61
C ARG A 185 13.91 -43.25 -17.63
N THR A 186 13.97 -42.94 -16.34
CA THR A 186 14.34 -43.91 -15.31
C THR A 186 13.31 -45.03 -15.17
N ARG A 187 12.02 -44.73 -15.28
CA ARG A 187 10.95 -45.76 -15.27
C ARG A 187 11.07 -46.72 -16.45
N ALA A 188 11.35 -46.22 -17.65
CA ALA A 188 11.56 -47.06 -18.84
C ALA A 188 12.78 -47.99 -18.70
N LYS A 189 13.89 -47.49 -18.15
CA LYS A 189 15.09 -48.30 -17.89
C LYS A 189 14.87 -49.38 -16.83
N LYS A 190 14.09 -49.09 -15.78
CA LYS A 190 13.70 -50.08 -14.77
C LYS A 190 12.90 -51.24 -15.38
N TRP A 191 11.95 -50.94 -16.26
CA TRP A 191 11.16 -51.97 -16.95
C TRP A 191 12.01 -52.80 -17.91
N CYS A 192 12.91 -52.17 -18.67
CA CYS A 192 13.84 -52.88 -19.53
C CYS A 192 14.71 -53.87 -18.74
N CYS A 193 15.27 -53.44 -17.59
CA CYS A 193 16.07 -54.30 -16.72
C CYS A 193 15.25 -55.45 -16.12
N PHE A 194 13.99 -55.20 -15.75
CA PHE A 194 13.07 -56.22 -15.26
C PHE A 194 12.77 -57.30 -16.30
N PHE A 195 12.50 -56.93 -17.56
CA PHE A 195 12.25 -57.89 -18.63
C PHE A 195 13.49 -58.72 -18.96
N ILE A 196 14.69 -58.12 -18.97
CA ILE A 196 15.95 -58.85 -19.17
C ILE A 196 16.13 -59.91 -18.08
N PHE A 197 15.90 -59.56 -16.82
CA PHE A 197 15.99 -60.50 -15.70
C PHE A 197 14.98 -61.65 -15.81
N LEU A 198 13.75 -61.36 -16.21
CA LEU A 198 12.70 -62.35 -16.42
C LEU A 198 13.09 -63.35 -17.53
N ILE A 199 13.64 -62.87 -18.65
CA ILE A 199 14.14 -63.72 -19.74
C ILE A 199 15.24 -64.67 -19.25
N ILE A 200 16.19 -64.18 -18.44
CA ILE A 200 17.26 -65.00 -17.88
C ILE A 200 16.67 -66.15 -17.03
N ILE A 201 15.68 -65.86 -16.19
CA ILE A 201 14.99 -66.89 -15.39
C ILE A 201 14.35 -67.95 -16.30
N ILE A 202 13.64 -67.54 -17.35
CA ILE A 202 13.00 -68.48 -18.29
C ILE A 202 14.05 -69.38 -18.96
N VAL A 203 15.17 -68.82 -19.42
CA VAL A 203 16.24 -69.60 -20.07
C VAL A 203 16.84 -70.61 -19.09
N THR A 204 17.13 -70.20 -17.86
CA THR A 204 17.68 -71.12 -16.84
C THR A 204 16.69 -72.23 -16.50
N ALA A 205 15.40 -71.92 -16.34
CA ALA A 205 14.35 -72.90 -16.09
C ALA A 205 14.20 -73.87 -17.27
N PHE A 206 14.26 -73.37 -18.51
CA PHE A 206 14.22 -74.21 -19.71
C PHE A 206 15.43 -75.13 -19.81
N LEU A 207 16.64 -74.64 -19.50
CA LEU A 207 17.85 -75.47 -19.49
C LEU A 207 17.78 -76.56 -18.42
N ILE A 208 17.30 -76.24 -17.22
CA ILE A 208 17.11 -77.21 -16.14
C ILE A 208 16.03 -78.24 -16.53
N TRP A 209 14.94 -77.81 -17.16
CA TRP A 209 13.90 -78.71 -17.65
C TRP A 209 14.37 -79.58 -18.82
N TRP A 210 15.06 -79.01 -19.80
CA TRP A 210 15.65 -79.76 -20.92
C TRP A 210 16.67 -80.79 -20.41
N PHE A 211 17.55 -80.41 -19.50
CA PHE A 211 18.58 -81.29 -18.95
C PHE A 211 17.99 -82.33 -17.98
N GLY A 212 16.98 -81.95 -17.19
CA GLY A 212 16.36 -82.79 -16.16
C GLY A 212 15.24 -83.71 -16.67
N PHE A 213 14.51 -83.33 -17.74
CA PHE A 213 13.41 -84.11 -18.31
C PHE A 213 13.73 -84.77 -19.65
N ASN A 214 14.73 -84.29 -20.42
CA ASN A 214 15.08 -84.86 -21.74
C ASN A 214 16.20 -85.92 -21.71
N HIS A 215 16.44 -86.54 -20.55
CA HIS A 215 17.19 -87.79 -20.44
C HIS A 215 16.26 -88.91 -19.95
N LYS A 216 15.48 -89.51 -20.87
CA LYS A 216 15.04 -90.91 -20.77
C LYS A 216 15.75 -91.69 -21.87
N GLY A 217 16.59 -92.64 -21.44
CA GLY A 217 17.75 -93.13 -22.19
C GLY A 217 17.56 -94.26 -23.20
N VAL A 218 18.70 -94.63 -23.80
CA VAL A 218 19.03 -95.82 -24.59
C VAL A 218 20.54 -96.02 -24.33
N GLY A 219 21.13 -97.11 -23.83
CA GLY A 219 20.75 -98.52 -23.71
C GLY A 219 21.81 -99.36 -24.45
N ASN A 220 22.74 -100.04 -23.75
CA ASN A 220 22.99 -101.48 -23.89
C ASN A 220 24.23 -102.01 -23.13
N ASN A 221 24.00 -103.20 -22.59
CA ASN A 221 24.86 -104.19 -21.91
C ASN A 221 26.19 -104.49 -22.64
N PRO A 222 27.16 -105.11 -21.95
CA PRO A 222 27.18 -106.58 -21.89
C PRO A 222 26.82 -107.18 -20.53
#